data_AF-A0A9P8D490-F1
#
_entry.id   AF-A0A9P8D490-F1
#
_cell.length_a   1.000
_cell.length_b   1.000
_cell.length_c   1.000
_cell.angle_alpha   90.00
_cell.angle_beta   90.00
_cell.angle_gamma   90.00
#
_symmetry.space_group_name_H-M   'P 1'
#
loop_
_entity.id
_entity.type
_entity.pdbx_description
1 polymer ?
#
loop_
_entity_poly.entity_id
_entity_poly.type
_entity_poly.pdbx_seq_one_letter_code
_entity_poly.pdbx_strand_id
1 'polypeptide(L)'
;MSGLAAFRSGRSDELQDLAEQHFQHDLNDDDREILRRAGSKVSNHAKIGSLLGVGLGVLAAFRLRKMRLTYFNAFKAMEKPVEVRFADGRTEPIPDITAHLTPSKWGDAATYFFFSVGGLFIGGEAGLLSGTASASRTITKNPEAKERIEKAWKNYRIDAMKQEIRKLEGKEGKSKLAQLFSS
;
A
#
# COMPACT_ATOMS: atom_id res chain seq x y z
N MET A 1 7.87 -8.25 -19.64
CA MET A 1 7.63 -7.37 -18.47
C MET A 1 8.97 -6.89 -17.89
N SER A 2 9.81 -6.18 -18.65
CA SER A 2 11.27 -6.14 -18.33
C SER A 2 11.99 -4.80 -18.56
N GLY A 3 11.30 -3.66 -18.49
CA GLY A 3 11.96 -2.33 -18.65
C GLY A 3 12.30 -1.64 -17.33
N LEU A 4 11.38 -1.68 -16.35
CA LEU A 4 11.47 -0.87 -15.13
C LEU A 4 12.19 -1.59 -13.97
N ALA A 5 12.17 -2.93 -13.94
CA ALA A 5 12.84 -3.73 -12.91
C ALA A 5 14.38 -3.74 -13.08
N ALA A 6 14.86 -3.79 -14.32
CA ALA A 6 16.29 -3.73 -14.64
C ALA A 6 16.91 -2.34 -14.37
N PHE A 7 16.10 -1.27 -14.39
CA PHE A 7 16.53 0.07 -14.01
C PHE A 7 16.63 0.26 -12.48
N ARG A 8 16.01 -0.65 -11.71
CA ARG A 8 16.01 -0.62 -10.25
C ARG A 8 17.09 -1.50 -9.63
N SER A 9 17.42 -2.65 -10.24
CA SER A 9 18.32 -3.67 -9.65
C SER A 9 19.73 -3.15 -9.39
N GLY A 10 20.44 -2.60 -10.38
CA GLY A 10 21.81 -2.14 -10.17
C GLY A 10 21.93 -0.98 -9.16
N ARG A 11 20.90 -0.13 -9.05
CA ARG A 11 20.87 0.97 -8.07
C ARG A 11 20.52 0.49 -6.67
N SER A 12 19.63 -0.50 -6.55
CA SER A 12 19.29 -1.09 -5.25
C SER A 12 20.47 -1.85 -4.67
N ASP A 13 21.19 -2.60 -5.50
CA ASP A 13 22.25 -3.50 -5.05
C ASP A 13 23.44 -2.68 -4.52
N GLU A 14 23.87 -1.64 -5.24
CA GLU A 14 24.93 -0.75 -4.76
C GLU A 14 24.57 0.02 -3.47
N LEU A 15 23.32 0.48 -3.34
CA LEU A 15 22.86 1.14 -2.11
C LEU A 15 22.73 0.15 -0.96
N GLN A 16 22.37 -1.10 -1.25
CA GLN A 16 22.31 -2.17 -0.27
C GLN A 16 23.71 -2.54 0.22
N ASP A 17 24.70 -2.63 -0.68
CA ASP A 17 26.10 -2.87 -0.32
C ASP A 17 26.64 -1.73 0.54
N LEU A 18 26.33 -0.47 0.19
CA LEU A 18 26.70 0.69 1.00
C LEU A 18 26.03 0.65 2.38
N ALA A 19 24.75 0.30 2.44
CA ALA A 19 24.03 0.15 3.70
C ALA A 19 24.65 -0.96 4.56
N GLU A 20 25.03 -2.09 3.96
CA GLU A 20 25.67 -3.21 4.65
C GLU A 20 27.04 -2.82 5.19
N GLN A 21 27.84 -2.07 4.43
CA GLN A 21 29.13 -1.55 4.89
C GLN A 21 28.97 -0.65 6.12
N HIS A 22 28.06 0.32 6.10
CA HIS A 22 27.81 1.16 7.28
C HIS A 22 27.21 0.35 8.44
N PHE A 23 26.37 -0.65 8.15
CA PHE A 23 25.81 -1.52 9.18
C PHE A 23 26.86 -2.39 9.88
N GLN A 24 27.89 -2.82 9.15
CA GLN A 24 28.98 -3.64 9.69
C GLN A 24 30.09 -2.81 10.34
N HIS A 25 30.47 -1.67 9.75
CA HIS A 25 31.63 -0.89 10.18
C HIS A 25 31.32 0.21 11.21
N ASP A 26 30.15 0.87 11.12
CA ASP A 26 29.84 2.01 11.99
C ASP A 26 29.09 1.61 13.27
N LEU A 27 28.66 0.35 13.37
CA LEU A 27 27.84 -0.16 14.47
C LEU A 27 28.53 -1.31 15.22
N ASN A 28 28.26 -1.40 16.52
CA ASN A 28 28.65 -2.54 17.34
C ASN A 28 27.60 -3.67 17.23
N ASP A 29 27.93 -4.86 17.72
CA ASP A 29 27.01 -6.01 17.70
C ASP A 29 25.67 -5.73 18.41
N ASP A 30 25.72 -5.03 19.55
CA ASP A 30 24.53 -4.65 20.30
C ASP A 30 23.64 -3.69 19.51
N ASP A 31 24.23 -2.71 18.81
CA ASP A 31 23.49 -1.73 18.01
C ASP A 31 22.82 -2.41 16.80
N ARG A 32 23.53 -3.35 16.16
CA ARG A 32 22.99 -4.18 15.07
C ARG A 32 21.79 -5.00 15.55
N GLU A 33 21.86 -5.61 16.72
CA GLU A 33 20.76 -6.39 17.29
C GLU A 33 19.56 -5.51 17.66
N ILE A 34 19.80 -4.29 18.19
CA ILE A 34 18.74 -3.30 18.42
C ILE A 34 18.03 -2.96 17.11
N LEU A 35 18.76 -2.70 16.03
CA LEU A 35 18.19 -2.42 14.71
C LEU A 35 17.44 -3.61 14.12
N ARG A 36 17.95 -4.84 14.27
CA ARG A 36 17.27 -6.07 13.84
C ARG A 36 15.94 -6.25 14.57
N ARG A 37 15.90 -6.03 15.89
CA ARG A 37 14.67 -6.08 16.70
C ARG A 37 13.71 -4.95 16.35
N ALA A 38 14.21 -3.75 16.10
CA ALA A 38 13.40 -2.62 15.67
C ALA A 38 12.74 -2.92 14.31
N GLY A 39 13.52 -3.41 13.34
CA GLY A 39 13.03 -3.81 12.02
C GLY A 39 12.02 -4.96 12.08
N SER A 40 12.26 -5.97 12.92
CA SER A 40 11.31 -7.09 13.09
C SER A 40 9.99 -6.63 13.69
N LYS A 41 9.99 -5.66 14.61
CA LYS A 41 8.77 -5.03 15.12
C LYS A 41 8.00 -4.29 14.03
N VAL A 42 8.66 -3.51 13.19
CA VAL A 42 8.00 -2.84 12.06
C VAL A 42 7.35 -3.87 11.13
N SER A 43 8.11 -4.88 10.73
CA SER A 43 7.63 -5.94 9.84
C SER A 43 6.45 -6.71 10.45
N ASN A 44 6.54 -7.08 11.72
CA ASN A 44 5.50 -7.86 12.38
C ASN A 44 4.19 -7.06 12.53
N HIS A 45 4.27 -5.79 12.95
CA HIS A 45 3.05 -4.96 13.05
C HIS A 45 2.45 -4.69 11.67
N ALA A 46 3.28 -4.42 10.65
CA ALA A 46 2.80 -4.26 9.28
C ALA A 46 2.10 -5.54 8.77
N LYS A 47 2.70 -6.72 8.99
CA LYS A 47 2.09 -8.02 8.63
C LYS A 47 0.76 -8.25 9.32
N ILE A 48 0.71 -8.04 10.65
CA ILE A 48 -0.52 -8.22 11.44
C ILE A 48 -1.58 -7.22 10.98
N GLY A 49 -1.22 -5.95 10.83
CA GLY A 49 -2.10 -4.89 10.37
C GLY A 49 -2.65 -5.17 8.97
N SER A 50 -1.80 -5.58 8.03
CA SER A 50 -2.20 -5.99 6.68
C SER A 50 -3.17 -7.18 6.70
N LEU A 51 -2.90 -8.21 7.51
CA LEU A 51 -3.77 -9.38 7.61
C LEU A 51 -5.14 -9.02 8.19
N LEU A 52 -5.17 -8.23 9.26
CA LEU A 52 -6.40 -7.72 9.86
C LEU A 52 -7.15 -6.82 8.87
N GLY A 53 -6.45 -5.95 8.17
CA GLY A 53 -7.00 -5.04 7.17
C GLY A 53 -7.69 -5.79 6.03
N VAL A 54 -7.04 -6.80 5.45
CA VAL A 54 -7.65 -7.67 4.43
C VAL A 54 -8.85 -8.41 5.00
N GLY A 55 -8.74 -8.99 6.21
CA GLY A 55 -9.84 -9.70 6.84
C GLY A 55 -11.08 -8.82 7.05
N LEU A 56 -10.89 -7.59 7.55
CA LEU A 56 -11.95 -6.60 7.70
C LEU A 56 -12.51 -6.14 6.35
N GLY A 57 -11.66 -5.99 5.34
CA GLY A 57 -12.07 -5.70 3.97
C GLY A 57 -12.99 -6.78 3.40
N VAL A 58 -12.60 -8.05 3.52
CA VAL A 58 -13.42 -9.19 3.07
C VAL A 58 -14.74 -9.26 3.83
N LEU A 59 -14.73 -9.02 5.15
CA LEU A 59 -15.94 -8.97 5.97
C LEU A 59 -16.88 -7.83 5.53
N ALA A 60 -16.35 -6.65 5.25
CA ALA A 60 -17.11 -5.51 4.75
C ALA A 60 -17.70 -5.79 3.36
N ALA A 61 -16.92 -6.39 2.46
CA ALA A 61 -17.40 -6.83 1.15
C ALA A 61 -18.57 -7.82 1.27
N PHE A 62 -18.42 -8.83 2.14
CA PHE A 62 -19.47 -9.81 2.41
C PHE A 62 -20.75 -9.15 2.96
N ARG A 63 -20.60 -8.25 3.93
CA ARG A 63 -21.73 -7.52 4.53
C ARG A 63 -22.46 -6.67 3.50
N LEU A 64 -21.72 -5.95 2.67
CA LEU A 64 -22.28 -5.07 1.65
C LEU A 64 -22.97 -5.85 0.52
N ARG A 65 -22.43 -7.01 0.13
CA ARG A 65 -23.10 -7.96 -0.78
C ARG A 65 -24.42 -8.46 -0.20
N LYS A 66 -24.41 -8.88 1.07
CA LYS A 66 -25.62 -9.35 1.76
C LYS A 66 -26.70 -8.28 1.79
N MET A 67 -26.34 -7.03 2.10
CA MET A 67 -27.27 -5.90 2.08
C MET A 67 -27.85 -5.68 0.68
N ARG A 68 -27.03 -5.62 -0.37
CA ARG A 68 -27.50 -5.47 -1.76
C ARG A 68 -28.50 -6.55 -2.16
N LEU A 69 -28.24 -7.81 -1.80
CA LEU A 69 -29.14 -8.91 -2.08
C LEU A 69 -30.48 -8.77 -1.33
N THR A 70 -30.44 -8.40 -0.05
CA THR A 70 -31.65 -8.15 0.73
C THR A 70 -32.49 -7.02 0.14
N TYR A 71 -31.86 -5.91 -0.25
CA TYR A 71 -32.55 -4.80 -0.94
C TYR A 71 -33.18 -5.25 -2.25
N PHE A 72 -32.44 -5.96 -3.10
CA PHE A 72 -32.96 -6.46 -4.36
C PHE A 72 -34.17 -7.39 -4.16
N ASN A 73 -34.10 -8.31 -3.20
CA ASN A 73 -35.21 -9.21 -2.88
C ASN A 73 -36.44 -8.45 -2.36
N ALA A 74 -36.24 -7.42 -1.53
CA ALA A 74 -37.33 -6.56 -1.06
C ALA A 74 -37.97 -5.79 -2.24
N PHE A 75 -37.16 -5.16 -3.11
CA PHE A 75 -37.65 -4.45 -4.29
C PHE A 75 -38.40 -5.38 -5.27
N LYS A 76 -37.94 -6.62 -5.42
CA LYS A 76 -38.59 -7.61 -6.29
C LYS A 76 -39.93 -8.09 -5.71
N ALA A 77 -40.04 -8.21 -4.39
CA ALA A 77 -41.21 -8.77 -3.71
C ALA A 77 -42.31 -7.72 -3.42
N MET A 78 -42.00 -6.43 -3.44
CA MET A 78 -43.00 -5.36 -3.27
C MET A 78 -43.87 -5.21 -4.52
N GLU A 79 -45.16 -4.98 -4.32
CA GLU A 79 -46.07 -4.57 -5.38
C GLU A 79 -45.58 -3.25 -6.01
N LYS A 80 -45.36 -3.26 -7.32
CA LYS A 80 -44.81 -2.11 -8.05
C LYS A 80 -45.95 -1.25 -8.57
N PRO A 81 -45.97 0.06 -8.33
CA PRO A 81 -46.91 0.95 -8.97
C PRO A 81 -46.65 0.93 -10.48
N VAL A 82 -47.71 0.66 -11.26
CA VAL A 82 -47.61 0.52 -12.73
C VAL A 82 -47.78 1.87 -13.43
N GLU A 83 -48.54 2.78 -12.82
CA GLU A 83 -49.01 4.01 -13.44
C GLU A 83 -48.99 5.17 -12.43
N VAL A 84 -48.58 6.36 -12.86
CA VAL A 84 -48.78 7.63 -12.13
C VAL A 84 -49.95 8.36 -12.79
N ARG A 85 -50.96 8.74 -11.98
CA ARG A 85 -52.07 9.61 -12.42
C ARG A 85 -51.78 11.04 -11.99
N PHE A 86 -51.65 11.93 -12.96
CA PHE A 86 -51.46 13.36 -12.74
C PHE A 86 -52.80 14.05 -12.51
N ALA A 87 -52.78 15.21 -11.84
CA ALA A 87 -53.99 15.97 -11.50
C ALA A 87 -54.78 16.45 -12.73
N ASP A 88 -54.15 16.49 -13.91
CA ASP A 88 -54.75 16.82 -15.20
C ASP A 88 -55.41 15.61 -15.90
N GLY A 89 -55.42 14.43 -15.26
CA GLY A 89 -55.98 13.20 -15.80
C GLY A 89 -55.04 12.41 -16.71
N ARG A 90 -53.82 12.88 -16.96
CA ARG A 90 -52.81 12.10 -17.69
C ARG A 90 -52.33 10.93 -16.86
N THR A 91 -52.07 9.81 -17.53
CA THR A 91 -51.51 8.61 -16.91
C THR A 91 -50.20 8.27 -17.60
N GLU A 92 -49.11 8.14 -16.85
CA GLU A 92 -47.81 7.71 -17.39
C GLU A 92 -47.34 6.40 -16.73
N PRO A 93 -46.82 5.44 -17.51
CA PRO A 93 -46.32 4.18 -16.98
C PRO A 93 -44.99 4.40 -16.24
N ILE A 94 -44.85 3.75 -15.08
CA ILE A 94 -43.58 3.76 -14.33
C ILE A 94 -42.65 2.71 -14.92
N PRO A 95 -41.42 3.07 -15.35
CA PRO A 95 -40.48 2.10 -15.90
C PRO A 95 -40.00 1.12 -14.82
N ASP A 96 -39.97 -0.18 -15.14
CA ASP A 96 -39.43 -1.19 -14.24
C ASP A 96 -37.89 -1.15 -14.23
N ILE A 97 -37.33 -0.64 -13.13
CA ILE A 97 -35.88 -0.53 -12.93
C ILE A 97 -35.22 -1.78 -12.34
N THR A 98 -35.97 -2.87 -12.12
CA THR A 98 -35.46 -4.08 -11.42
C THR A 98 -34.25 -4.69 -12.11
N ALA A 99 -34.21 -4.67 -13.45
CA ALA A 99 -33.07 -5.17 -14.21
C ALA A 99 -31.77 -4.41 -13.88
N HIS A 100 -31.85 -3.11 -13.62
CA HIS A 100 -30.69 -2.28 -13.28
C HIS A 100 -30.22 -2.46 -11.84
N LEU A 101 -31.11 -2.91 -10.95
CA LEU A 101 -30.81 -3.19 -9.54
C LEU A 101 -30.30 -4.62 -9.31
N THR A 102 -30.27 -5.44 -10.35
CA THR A 102 -29.91 -6.86 -10.24
C THR A 102 -28.44 -7.01 -9.84
N PRO A 103 -28.11 -7.78 -8.78
CA PRO A 103 -26.73 -8.03 -8.39
C PRO A 103 -25.91 -8.63 -9.54
N SER A 104 -24.72 -8.08 -9.79
CA SER A 104 -23.81 -8.52 -10.85
C SER A 104 -22.58 -9.24 -10.29
N LYS A 105 -22.21 -10.37 -10.92
CA LYS A 105 -21.01 -11.15 -10.57
C LYS A 105 -19.72 -10.33 -10.67
N TRP A 106 -19.61 -9.47 -11.69
CA TRP A 106 -18.45 -8.60 -11.87
C TRP A 106 -18.39 -7.50 -10.81
N GLY A 107 -19.54 -6.93 -10.43
CA GLY A 107 -19.62 -5.97 -9.33
C GLY A 107 -19.22 -6.61 -8.01
N ASP A 108 -19.59 -7.86 -7.78
CA ASP A 108 -19.19 -8.59 -6.58
C ASP A 108 -17.68 -8.88 -6.56
N ALA A 109 -17.10 -9.33 -7.68
CA ALA A 109 -15.65 -9.54 -7.80
C ALA A 109 -14.88 -8.24 -7.54
N ALA A 110 -15.32 -7.13 -8.15
CA ALA A 110 -14.74 -5.81 -7.91
C ALA A 110 -14.85 -5.40 -6.43
N THR A 111 -15.98 -5.71 -5.78
CA THR A 111 -16.19 -5.40 -4.36
C THR A 111 -15.16 -6.13 -3.49
N TYR A 112 -15.00 -7.45 -3.66
CA TYR A 112 -14.00 -8.19 -2.90
C TYR A 112 -12.59 -7.70 -3.18
N PHE A 113 -12.26 -7.40 -4.43
CA PHE A 113 -10.95 -6.87 -4.81
C PHE A 113 -10.67 -5.52 -4.14
N PHE A 114 -11.51 -4.52 -4.34
CA PHE A 114 -11.27 -3.17 -3.83
C PHE A 114 -11.32 -3.10 -2.31
N PHE A 115 -12.22 -3.83 -1.65
CA PHE A 115 -12.24 -3.87 -0.19
C PHE A 115 -11.05 -4.63 0.38
N SER A 116 -10.55 -5.69 -0.28
CA SER A 116 -9.35 -6.38 0.16
C SER A 116 -8.10 -5.52 -0.03
N VAL A 117 -7.96 -4.86 -1.18
CA VAL A 117 -6.82 -3.97 -1.47
C VAL A 117 -6.87 -2.73 -0.58
N GLY A 118 -8.03 -2.09 -0.43
CA GLY A 118 -8.20 -0.95 0.47
C GLY A 118 -7.98 -1.34 1.92
N GLY A 119 -8.47 -2.51 2.34
CA GLY A 119 -8.22 -3.07 3.66
C GLY A 119 -6.73 -3.35 3.90
N LEU A 120 -6.04 -3.97 2.93
CA LEU A 120 -4.60 -4.20 2.97
C LEU A 120 -3.82 -2.89 3.16
N PHE A 121 -4.19 -1.85 2.42
CA PHE A 121 -3.55 -0.55 2.47
C PHE A 121 -3.75 0.10 3.85
N ILE A 122 -5.01 0.28 4.28
CA ILE A 122 -5.32 0.92 5.56
C ILE A 122 -4.73 0.13 6.73
N GLY A 123 -4.89 -1.19 6.73
CA GLY A 123 -4.34 -2.06 7.76
C GLY A 123 -2.81 -2.11 7.76
N GLY A 124 -2.20 -2.14 6.57
CA GLY A 124 -0.76 -2.11 6.39
C GLY A 124 -0.12 -0.81 6.85
N GLU A 125 -0.70 0.34 6.53
CA GLU A 125 -0.23 1.65 6.99
C GLU A 125 -0.42 1.83 8.48
N ALA A 126 -1.57 1.43 9.04
CA ALA A 126 -1.78 1.45 10.49
C ALA A 126 -0.79 0.52 11.23
N GLY A 127 -0.54 -0.67 10.66
CA GLY A 127 0.47 -1.60 11.14
C GLY A 127 1.89 -1.03 11.03
N LEU A 128 2.21 -0.32 9.94
CA LEU A 128 3.49 0.34 9.75
C LEU A 128 3.69 1.46 10.77
N LEU A 129 2.69 2.32 10.98
CA LEU A 129 2.74 3.43 11.95
C LEU A 129 2.88 2.94 13.39
N SER A 130 2.13 1.91 13.77
CA SER A 130 2.28 1.29 15.10
C SER A 130 3.63 0.59 15.26
N GLY A 131 4.09 -0.08 14.20
CA GLY A 131 5.40 -0.71 14.12
C GLY A 131 6.55 0.29 14.26
N THR A 132 6.51 1.41 13.56
CA THR A 132 7.53 2.47 13.61
C THR A 132 7.55 3.14 14.98
N ALA A 133 6.39 3.38 15.60
CA ALA A 133 6.34 3.87 16.98
C ALA A 133 6.98 2.88 17.97
N SER A 134 6.70 1.58 17.82
CA SER A 134 7.28 0.52 18.67
C SER A 134 8.80 0.34 18.45
N ALA A 135 9.24 0.44 17.20
CA ALA A 135 10.65 0.41 16.81
C ALA A 135 11.40 1.63 17.36
N SER A 136 10.82 2.83 17.20
CA SER A 136 11.37 4.08 17.74
C SER A 136 11.60 3.98 19.25
N ARG A 137 10.59 3.51 20.00
CA ARG A 137 10.74 3.25 21.46
C ARG A 137 11.86 2.28 21.79
N THR A 138 12.15 1.32 20.92
CA THR A 138 13.23 0.34 21.12
C THR A 138 14.60 0.98 20.95
N ILE A 139 14.77 1.81 19.92
CA ILE A 139 16.00 2.55 19.64
C ILE A 139 16.24 3.62 20.71
N THR A 140 15.21 4.39 21.09
CA THR A 140 15.36 5.49 22.05
C THR A 140 15.61 5.04 23.50
N LYS A 141 15.44 3.75 23.81
CA LYS A 141 15.67 3.22 25.16
C LYS A 141 17.15 3.28 25.57
N ASN A 142 18.07 3.23 24.60
CA ASN A 142 19.51 3.38 24.84
C ASN A 142 20.00 4.66 24.13
N PRO A 143 20.25 5.76 24.86
CA PRO A 143 20.68 7.03 24.28
C PRO A 143 21.99 6.94 23.49
N GLU A 144 22.97 6.18 23.98
CA GLU A 144 24.26 6.04 23.30
C GLU A 144 24.14 5.24 21.99
N ALA A 145 23.39 4.14 22.02
CA ALA A 145 23.11 3.36 20.82
C ALA A 145 22.34 4.20 19.79
N LYS A 146 21.38 5.01 20.24
CA LYS A 146 20.64 5.94 19.38
C LYS A 146 21.60 6.91 18.68
N GLU A 147 22.52 7.53 19.40
CA GLU A 147 23.48 8.47 18.81
C GLU A 147 24.38 7.80 17.77
N ARG A 148 24.90 6.59 18.05
CA ARG A 148 25.71 5.82 17.09
C ARG A 148 24.92 5.43 15.85
N ILE A 149 23.70 4.94 16.03
CA ILE A 149 22.77 4.59 14.94
C ILE A 149 22.44 5.83 14.08
N GLU A 150 22.15 6.97 14.70
CA GLU A 150 21.87 8.21 13.96
C GLU A 150 23.09 8.70 13.19
N LYS A 151 24.28 8.58 13.74
CA LYS A 151 25.53 8.92 13.06
C LYS A 151 25.78 8.01 11.86
N ALA A 152 25.67 6.69 12.04
CA ALA A 152 25.81 5.72 10.96
C ALA A 152 24.78 5.97 9.84
N TRP A 153 23.53 6.26 10.21
CA TRP A 153 22.48 6.60 9.25
C TRP A 153 22.76 7.88 8.46
N LYS A 154 23.28 8.92 9.12
CA LYS A 154 23.69 10.17 8.45
C LYS A 154 24.85 9.93 7.49
N ASN A 155 25.86 9.17 7.90
CA ASN A 155 27.01 8.82 7.05
C ASN A 155 26.56 8.05 5.80
N TYR A 156 25.76 6.99 5.99
CA TYR A 156 25.15 6.24 4.88
C TYR A 156 24.42 7.15 3.91
N ARG A 157 23.57 8.06 4.42
CA ARG A 157 22.80 8.96 3.57
C ARG A 157 23.70 9.93 2.80
N ILE A 158 24.74 10.45 3.43
CA ILE A 158 25.75 11.30 2.77
C ILE A 158 26.41 10.54 1.63
N ASP A 159 26.86 9.30 1.86
CA ASP A 159 27.59 8.54 0.85
C ASP A 159 26.68 8.04 -0.27
N ALA A 160 25.42 7.71 0.04
CA ALA A 160 24.37 7.44 -0.95
C ALA A 160 24.12 8.66 -1.86
N MET A 161 24.04 9.87 -1.28
CA MET A 161 23.88 11.11 -2.04
C MET A 161 25.11 11.42 -2.90
N LYS A 162 26.33 11.24 -2.38
CA LYS A 162 27.57 11.39 -3.17
C LYS A 162 27.61 10.41 -4.34
N GLN A 163 27.12 9.19 -4.15
CA GLN A 163 27.04 8.19 -5.22
C GLN A 163 26.02 8.60 -6.28
N GLU A 164 24.87 9.13 -5.87
CA GLU A 164 23.88 9.66 -6.80
C GLU A 164 24.43 10.86 -7.59
N ILE A 165 25.12 11.79 -6.94
CA ILE A 165 25.82 12.91 -7.60
C ILE A 165 26.85 12.39 -8.60
N ARG A 166 27.70 11.42 -8.21
CA ARG A 166 28.68 10.80 -9.12
C ARG A 166 28.03 10.14 -10.33
N LYS A 167 26.85 9.52 -10.18
CA LYS A 167 26.08 8.96 -11.30
C LYS A 167 25.50 10.05 -12.21
N LEU A 168 25.14 11.20 -11.66
CA LEU A 168 24.65 12.35 -12.42
C LEU A 168 25.78 13.10 -13.15
N GLU A 169 26.97 13.19 -12.53
CA GLU A 169 28.18 13.82 -13.10
C GLU A 169 28.88 12.90 -14.12
N GLY A 170 28.85 11.58 -13.87
CA GLY A 170 29.30 10.55 -14.79
C GLY A 170 28.41 10.50 -16.03
N LYS A 171 29.03 10.36 -17.21
CA LYS A 171 28.42 10.38 -18.56
C LYS A 171 27.32 9.34 -18.84
N GLU A 172 26.77 8.63 -17.85
CA GLU A 172 25.65 7.68 -18.04
C GLU A 172 24.32 8.38 -18.37
N GLY A 173 24.09 9.58 -17.84
CA GLY A 173 22.93 10.41 -18.21
C GLY A 173 23.00 10.92 -19.66
N LYS A 174 24.21 11.16 -20.17
CA LYS A 174 24.43 11.63 -21.55
C LYS A 174 24.41 10.49 -22.58
N SER A 175 24.95 9.30 -22.27
CA SER A 175 25.01 8.22 -23.26
C SER A 175 23.67 7.54 -23.52
N LYS A 176 22.81 7.41 -22.50
CA LYS A 176 21.49 6.76 -22.65
C LYS A 176 20.43 7.67 -23.27
N LEU A 177 20.44 8.97 -22.94
CA LEU A 177 19.62 9.95 -23.66
C LEU A 177 20.08 10.08 -25.12
N ALA A 178 21.39 10.12 -25.38
CA ALA A 178 21.90 10.13 -26.74
C ALA A 178 21.50 8.86 -27.53
N GLN A 179 21.50 7.68 -26.92
CA GLN A 179 21.01 6.43 -27.55
C GLN A 179 19.50 6.40 -27.81
N LEU A 180 18.70 7.01 -26.93
CA LEU A 180 17.24 7.14 -27.09
C LEU A 180 16.84 8.12 -28.21
N PHE A 181 17.68 9.12 -28.50
CA PHE A 181 17.47 10.08 -29.59
C PHE A 181 18.27 9.77 -30.86
N SER A 182 19.00 8.66 -30.89
CA SER A 182 19.74 8.18 -32.06
C SER A 182 19.15 6.90 -32.68
N SER A 183 17.92 6.53 -32.30
CA SER A 183 17.08 5.51 -32.97
C SER A 183 15.87 6.18 -33.59
#